data_AF-A0A3M3BBN1-F1
#
_entry.id   AF-A0A3M3BBN1-F1
#
_cell.length_a   1.000
_cell.length_b   1.000
_cell.length_c   1.000
_cell.angle_alpha   90.00
_cell.angle_beta   90.00
_cell.angle_gamma   90.00
#
_symmetry.space_group_name_H-M   'P 1'
#
loop_
_entity.id
_entity.type
_entity.pdbx_description
1 polymer ?
#
loop_
_entity_poly.entity_id
_entity_poly.type
_entity_poly.pdbx_seq_one_letter_code
_entity_poly.pdbx_strand_id
1 'polypeptide(L)' 'MTASENRAIYWSRSRGKLWRKGEESGHVQKLHELRLDCDADVIILMVEQIGGIACHTGRESCFYRVYE' A
#
# COMPACT_ATOMS: atom_id res chain seq x y z
N MET A 1 -12.72 -4.84 0.19
CA MET A 1 -12.07 -4.61 1.50
C MET A 1 -11.32 -3.29 1.55
N THR A 2 -10.35 -3.02 0.66
CA THR A 2 -9.64 -1.71 0.61
C THR A 2 -10.59 -0.51 0.55
N ALA A 3 -11.52 -0.49 -0.40
CA ALA A 3 -12.52 0.58 -0.53
C ALA A 3 -13.48 0.67 0.67
N SER A 4 -13.87 -0.46 1.26
CA SER A 4 -14.80 -0.49 2.39
C SER A 4 -14.15 -0.09 3.72
N GLU A 5 -12.87 -0.39 3.92
CA GLU A 5 -12.12 -0.09 5.15
C GLU A 5 -11.32 1.23 5.07
N ASN A 6 -11.36 1.95 3.95
CA ASN A 6 -10.62 3.20 3.72
C ASN A 6 -9.11 3.11 4.07
N ARG A 7 -8.50 1.96 3.80
CA ARG A 7 -7.06 1.72 4.01
C ARG A 7 -6.50 0.72 3.01
N ALA A 8 -5.20 0.77 2.78
CA ALA A 8 -4.55 -0.19 1.89
C ALA A 8 -4.55 -1.60 2.48
N ILE A 9 -5.14 -2.54 1.74
CA ILE A 9 -5.17 -3.97 2.03
C ILE A 9 -4.74 -4.69 0.77
N TYR A 10 -3.77 -5.57 0.89
CA TYR A 10 -3.16 -6.28 -0.22
C TYR A 10 -3.36 -7.78 -0.06
N TRP A 11 -3.23 -8.52 -1.16
CA TRP A 11 -3.03 -9.96 -1.09
C TRP A 11 -1.55 -10.27 -0.91
N SER A 12 -1.19 -10.86 0.23
CA SER A 12 0.18 -11.35 0.45
C SER A 12 0.34 -12.72 -0.21
N ARG A 13 1.11 -12.78 -1.30
CA ARG A 13 1.37 -14.03 -2.03
C ARG A 13 2.10 -15.07 -1.18
N SER A 14 3.07 -14.65 -0.36
CA SER A 14 3.83 -15.56 0.51
C SER A 14 3.02 -16.05 1.71
N ARG A 15 2.12 -15.21 2.26
CA ARG A 15 1.24 -15.61 3.38
C ARG A 15 -0.05 -16.28 2.91
N GLY A 16 -0.37 -16.24 1.62
CA GLY A 16 -1.61 -16.80 1.05
C GLY A 16 -2.89 -16.20 1.64
N LYS A 17 -2.85 -14.92 2.05
CA LYS A 17 -3.98 -14.25 2.71
C LYS A 17 -3.99 -12.75 2.46
N LEU A 18 -5.13 -12.14 2.75
CA LEU A 18 -5.26 -10.69 2.84
C LEU A 18 -4.40 -10.15 3.99
N TRP A 19 -3.78 -9.00 3.75
CA TRP A 19 -2.85 -8.35 4.65
C TRP A 19 -3.12 -6.85 4.68
N ARG A 20 -3.38 -6.31 5.86
CA ARG A 20 -3.60 -4.86 6.02
C ARG A 20 -2.25 -4.19 6.18
N LYS A 21 -1.90 -3.25 5.29
CA LYS A 21 -0.61 -2.55 5.38
C LYS A 21 -0.50 -1.88 6.74
N GLY A 22 0.59 -2.20 7.45
CA GLY A 22 0.87 -1.69 8.79
C GLY A 22 0.15 -2.42 9.93
N GLU A 23 -0.46 -3.60 9.72
CA GLU A 23 -1.13 -4.34 10.81
C GLU A 23 -0.19 -4.75 11.95
N GLU A 24 1.11 -4.97 11.65
CA GLU A 24 2.13 -5.29 12.65
C GLU A 24 2.95 -4.05 13.07
N SER A 25 3.24 -3.13 12.13
CA SER A 25 4.17 -2.02 12.36
C SER A 25 3.53 -0.68 12.73
N GLY A 26 2.20 -0.56 12.63
CA GLY A 26 1.48 0.72 12.78
C GLY A 26 1.64 1.69 11.60
N HIS A 27 2.48 1.37 10.60
CA HIS A 27 2.68 2.18 9.40
C HIS A 27 1.56 1.97 8.37
N VAL A 28 0.38 2.47 8.69
CA VAL A 28 -0.86 2.34 7.92
C VAL A 28 -0.86 3.27 6.71
N GLN A 29 -1.50 2.83 5.62
CA GLN A 29 -1.81 3.68 4.47
C GLN A 29 -3.31 3.95 4.46
N LYS A 30 -3.69 5.21 4.76
CA LYS A 30 -5.09 5.66 4.74
C LYS A 30 -5.46 6.02 3.30
N LEU A 31 -6.58 5.49 2.83
CA LEU A 31 -7.02 5.67 1.45
C LEU A 31 -7.71 7.02 1.26
N HIS A 32 -7.36 7.74 0.19
CA HIS A 32 -8.06 8.95 -0.24
C HIS A 32 -8.80 8.77 -1.56
N GLU A 33 -8.17 8.09 -2.52
CA GLU A 33 -8.72 7.90 -3.86
C GLU A 33 -8.27 6.56 -4.44
N LEU A 34 -9.14 5.97 -5.26
CA LEU A 34 -8.88 4.80 -6.08
C LEU A 34 -9.02 5.21 -7.54
N ARG A 35 -7.96 5.04 -8.34
CA ARG A 35 -8.03 5.21 -9.79
C ARG A 35 -7.87 3.86 -10.47
N LEU A 36 -8.62 3.67 -11.55
CA LEU A 36 -8.50 2.54 -12.46
C LEU A 36 -7.72 3.01 -13.69
N ASP A 37 -6.98 2.10 -14.32
CA ASP A 37 -6.47 2.30 -15.66
C ASP A 37 -7.55 2.07 -16.73
N CYS A 38 -7.16 2.05 -18.01
CA CYS A 38 -8.11 2.10 -19.13
C CYS A 38 -8.88 0.80 -19.37
N ASP A 39 -8.31 -0.34 -19.02
CA ASP A 39 -8.91 -1.68 -19.10
C ASP A 39 -9.18 -2.32 -17.73
N ALA A 40 -8.92 -1.59 -16.64
CA ALA A 40 -9.28 -1.92 -15.27
C ALA A 40 -8.58 -3.17 -14.70
N ASP A 41 -7.35 -3.43 -15.11
CA ASP A 41 -6.51 -4.49 -14.54
C ASP A 41 -5.42 -3.97 -13.59
N VAL A 42 -5.19 -2.64 -13.55
CA VAL A 42 -4.36 -1.96 -12.56
C VAL A 42 -5.15 -0.89 -11.80
N ILE A 43 -4.82 -0.76 -10.50
CA ILE A 43 -5.32 0.34 -9.66
C ILE A 43 -4.18 1.20 -9.14
N ILE A 44 -4.45 2.50 -9.01
CA ILE A 44 -3.63 3.44 -8.24
C ILE A 44 -4.36 3.77 -6.93
N LEU A 45 -3.67 3.55 -5.82
CA LEU A 45 -4.11 3.96 -4.49
C LEU A 45 -3.47 5.31 -4.16
N MET A 46 -4.27 6.37 -4.12
CA MET A 46 -3.83 7.65 -3.55
C MET A 46 -3.98 7.54 -2.03
N VAL A 47 -2.86 7.56 -1.30
CA VAL A 47 -2.84 7.28 0.14
C VAL A 47 -2.08 8.34 0.92
N GLU A 48 -2.49 8.53 2.18
CA GLU A 48 -1.67 9.16 3.21
C GLU A 48 -0.89 8.05 3.94
N GLN A 49 0.44 8.13 3.93
CA GLN A 49 1.32 7.19 4.64
C GLN A 49 1.51 7.63 6.09
N ILE A 50 0.79 6.98 7.00
CA ILE A 50 0.92 7.24 8.43
C ILE A 50 2.27 6.70 8.94
N GLY A 51 3.01 7.55 9.65
CA GLY A 51 4.34 7.25 10.19
C GLY A 51 5.49 7.42 9.20
N GLY A 52 5.24 7.90 7.98
CA GLY A 52 6.30 8.27 7.00
C GLY A 52 7.15 7.13 6.45
N ILE A 53 6.85 5.86 6.79
CA ILE A 53 7.63 4.69 6.40
C ILE A 53 6.72 3.67 5.71
N ALA A 54 6.82 3.52 4.39
CA ALA A 54 6.15 2.43 3.69
C ALA A 54 7.00 1.16 3.65
N CYS A 55 8.33 1.30 3.60
CA CYS A 55 9.26 0.21 3.38
C CYS A 55 9.72 -0.42 4.71
N HIS A 56 9.84 -1.76 4.72
CA HIS A 56 10.35 -2.51 5.87
C HIS A 56 11.82 -2.21 6.24
N THR A 57 12.54 -1.45 5.40
CA THR A 57 13.91 -1.00 5.65
C THR A 57 13.98 0.35 6.38
N GLY A 58 12.84 0.93 6.79
CA GLY A 58 12.79 2.22 7.48
C GLY A 58 12.75 3.44 6.54
N ARG A 59 12.43 3.24 5.26
CA ARG A 59 12.37 4.29 4.25
C ARG A 59 10.93 4.62 3.84
N GLU A 60 10.71 5.84 3.39
CA GLU A 60 9.40 6.31 2.92
C GLU A 60 8.88 5.47 1.75
N SER A 61 9.73 5.19 0.76
CA SER A 61 9.39 4.39 -0.41
C SER A 61 10.29 3.16 -0.55
N CYS A 62 9.74 2.06 -1.09
CA CYS A 62 10.54 0.91 -1.53
C CYS A 62 11.45 1.26 -2.71
N PHE A 63 11.05 2.23 -3.53
CA PHE A 63 11.78 2.70 -4.71
C PHE A 63 12.78 3.81 -4.34
N TYR A 64 13.63 3.56 -3.34
CA TYR A 64 14.62 4.52 -2.85
C TYR A 64 15.96 4.44 -3.60
N ARG A 65 16.12 3.49 -4.51
CA ARG A 65 17.32 3.31 -5.35
C ARG A 65 16.99 3.76 -6.77
N VAL A 66 17.94 4.43 -7.40
CA VAL A 66 17.91 4.79 -8.82
C VAL A 66 18.77 3.78 -9.57
N TYR A 67 18.30 3.34 -10.74
CA TYR A 67 19.10 2.50 -11.64
C TYR A 67 20.09 3.40 -12.39
N GLU A 68 21.37 3.01 -12.37
CA GLU A 68 22.47 3.66 -13.09
C GLU A 68 22.85 2.85 -14.33
#